data_AF-A0A1V6F7S7-F1
#
_entry.id   AF-A0A1V6F7S7-F1
#
_cell.length_a   1.000
_cell.length_b   1.000
_cell.length_c   1.000
_cell.angle_alpha   90.00
_cell.angle_beta   90.00
_cell.angle_gamma   90.00
#
_symmetry.space_group_name_H-M   'P 1'
#
loop_
_entity.id
_entity.type
_entity.pdbx_description
1 polymer ?
#
loop_
_entity_poly.entity_id
_entity_poly.type
_entity_poly.pdbx_seq_one_letter_code
_entity_poly.pdbx_strand_id
1 'polypeptide(L)'
;MAAALAPFLAPLYGRKLLILLFAVFVALNVLDGHSTWLVLRPDHYRRERNPVARWFFRLCGLPRGIVIFKLVLLLVLGVASFYYARFDPFTINIVLLVANLVFLLVVLHNYKVYRRLKGR
;
A
#
# COMPACT_ATOMS: atom_id res chain seq x y z
N MET A 1 -31.68 -12.21 9.66
CA MET A 1 -30.42 -11.43 9.64
C MET A 1 -29.42 -11.91 8.58
N ALA A 2 -29.08 -13.20 8.49
CA ALA A 2 -28.10 -13.70 7.50
C ALA A 2 -28.46 -13.41 6.02
N ALA A 3 -29.74 -13.53 5.64
CA ALA A 3 -30.20 -13.26 4.28
C ALA A 3 -30.09 -11.79 3.85
N ALA A 4 -30.12 -10.84 4.79
CA ALA A 4 -30.02 -9.41 4.50
C ALA A 4 -28.59 -8.97 4.16
N LEU A 5 -27.58 -9.71 4.63
CA LEU A 5 -26.16 -9.42 4.38
C LEU A 5 -25.61 -10.13 3.15
N ALA A 6 -26.31 -11.16 2.66
CA ALA A 6 -25.93 -11.93 1.47
C ALA A 6 -25.55 -11.07 0.25
N PRO A 7 -26.31 -10.03 -0.17
CA PRO A 7 -25.94 -9.21 -1.32
C PRO A 7 -24.68 -8.36 -1.07
N PHE A 8 -24.38 -7.99 0.18
CA PHE A 8 -23.18 -7.24 0.54
C PHE A 8 -21.93 -8.11 0.64
N LEU A 9 -22.09 -9.39 1.00
CA LEU A 9 -20.99 -10.35 1.12
C LEU A 9 -20.69 -11.10 -0.18
N ALA A 10 -21.67 -11.24 -1.07
CA ALA A 10 -21.50 -11.93 -2.35
C ALA A 10 -20.30 -11.41 -3.19
N PRO A 11 -20.02 -10.09 -3.28
CA PRO A 11 -18.85 -9.58 -3.98
C PRO A 11 -17.51 -10.08 -3.42
N LEU A 12 -17.44 -10.39 -2.11
CA LEU A 12 -16.21 -10.86 -1.45
C LEU A 12 -15.77 -12.24 -1.93
N TYR A 13 -16.67 -13.05 -2.49
CA TYR A 13 -16.30 -14.33 -3.11
C TYR A 13 -15.80 -14.16 -4.55
N GLY A 14 -15.92 -12.96 -5.12
CA GLY A 14 -15.65 -12.69 -6.53
C GLY A 14 -14.20 -12.35 -6.83
N ARG A 15 -13.68 -12.93 -7.92
CA ARG A 15 -12.36 -12.56 -8.48
C ARG A 15 -12.33 -11.16 -9.09
N LYS A 16 -13.48 -10.64 -9.51
CA LYS A 16 -13.61 -9.27 -10.04
C LYS A 16 -13.26 -8.23 -8.97
N LEU A 17 -13.77 -8.42 -7.75
CA LEU A 17 -13.45 -7.54 -6.62
C LEU A 17 -11.96 -7.61 -6.27
N LEU A 18 -11.37 -8.81 -6.32
CA LEU A 18 -9.95 -8.99 -6.07
C LEU A 18 -9.08 -8.18 -7.03
N ILE A 19 -9.37 -8.27 -8.33
CA ILE A 19 -8.63 -7.52 -9.36
C ILE A 19 -8.77 -6.02 -9.13
N LEU A 20 -9.96 -5.54 -8.80
CA LEU A 20 -10.21 -4.13 -8.49
C LEU A 20 -9.46 -3.68 -7.24
N LEU A 21 -9.57 -4.42 -6.14
CA LEU A 21 -8.87 -4.11 -4.88
C LEU A 21 -7.35 -4.17 -5.06
N PHE A 22 -6.84 -5.10 -5.85
CA PHE A 22 -5.43 -5.20 -6.17
C PHE A 22 -4.95 -4.03 -7.05
N ALA A 23 -5.75 -3.60 -8.03
CA ALA A 23 -5.43 -2.41 -8.82
C ALA A 23 -5.37 -1.15 -7.96
N VAL A 24 -6.33 -0.98 -7.04
CA VAL A 24 -6.31 0.10 -6.03
C VAL A 24 -5.07 -0.01 -5.14
N PHE A 25 -4.71 -1.23 -4.72
CA PHE A 25 -3.53 -1.49 -3.90
C PHE A 25 -2.24 -1.09 -4.59
N VAL A 26 -2.09 -1.41 -5.87
CA VAL A 26 -0.95 -0.96 -6.68
C VAL A 26 -0.93 0.57 -6.77
N ALA A 27 -2.05 1.20 -7.10
CA ALA A 27 -2.13 2.66 -7.22
C ALA A 27 -1.76 3.37 -5.90
N LEU A 28 -2.27 2.87 -4.77
CA LEU A 28 -1.92 3.39 -3.44
C LEU A 28 -0.44 3.20 -3.11
N ASN A 29 0.18 2.10 -3.54
CA ASN A 29 1.61 1.88 -3.35
C ASN A 29 2.48 2.83 -4.19
N VAL A 30 2.04 3.20 -5.40
CA VAL A 30 2.68 4.26 -6.19
C VAL A 30 2.56 5.61 -5.48
N LEU A 31 1.36 5.96 -5.00
CA LEU A 31 1.13 7.21 -4.26
C LEU A 31 1.93 7.25 -2.95
N ASP A 32 2.07 6.12 -2.27
CA ASP A 32 2.87 6.02 -1.05
C ASP A 32 4.35 6.28 -1.35
N GLY A 33 4.90 5.68 -2.41
CA GLY A 33 6.26 5.96 -2.86
C GLY A 33 6.48 7.43 -3.23
N HIS A 34 5.52 8.02 -3.96
CA HIS A 34 5.57 9.45 -4.31
C HIS A 34 5.49 10.35 -3.06
N SER A 35 4.58 10.07 -2.14
CA SER A 35 4.43 10.85 -0.90
C SER A 35 5.68 10.74 0.00
N THR A 36 6.29 9.56 0.05
CA THR A 36 7.57 9.30 0.76
C THR A 36 8.70 10.10 0.16
N TRP A 37 8.83 10.10 -1.17
CA TRP A 37 9.83 10.91 -1.88
C TRP A 37 9.68 12.40 -1.59
N LEU A 38 8.45 12.93 -1.59
CA LEU A 38 8.18 14.34 -1.27
C LEU A 38 8.60 14.73 0.16
N VAL A 39 8.40 13.84 1.13
CA VAL A 39 8.75 14.10 2.54
C VAL A 39 10.26 14.00 2.79
N LEU A 40 10.93 13.06 2.11
CA LEU A 40 12.33 12.73 2.35
C LEU A 40 13.31 13.50 1.46
N ARG A 41 12.91 14.03 0.30
CA ARG A 41 13.82 14.79 -0.57
C ARG A 41 14.39 16.05 0.12
N PRO A 42 15.62 16.48 -0.22
CA PRO A 42 16.62 15.75 -1.00
C PRO A 42 17.20 14.54 -0.25
N ASP A 43 17.54 14.65 1.04
CA ASP A 43 18.17 13.56 1.82
C ASP A 43 17.79 13.58 3.32
N HIS A 44 16.55 13.94 3.63
CA HIS A 44 16.01 14.01 4.99
C HIS A 44 15.62 12.64 5.57
N TYR A 45 16.50 11.64 5.48
CA TYR A 45 16.25 10.25 5.91
C TYR A 45 15.78 10.11 7.37
N ARG A 46 16.10 11.07 8.24
CA ARG A 46 15.65 11.06 9.65
C ARG A 46 14.13 11.19 9.81
N ARG A 47 13.44 11.72 8.80
CA ARG A 47 11.97 11.86 8.79
C ARG A 47 11.24 10.53 8.57
N GLU A 48 11.92 9.53 7.99
CA GLU A 48 11.37 8.17 7.83
C GLU A 48 11.29 7.49 9.20
N ARG A 49 10.10 7.09 9.64
CA ARG A 49 9.91 6.46 10.96
C ARG A 49 10.37 5.00 10.96
N ASN A 50 10.25 4.30 9.83
CA ASN A 50 10.64 2.90 9.73
C ASN A 50 12.18 2.78 9.69
N PRO A 51 12.83 2.18 10.72
CA PRO A 51 14.29 2.08 10.76
C PRO A 51 14.85 1.21 9.63
N VAL A 52 14.11 0.19 9.19
CA VAL A 52 14.50 -0.70 8.09
C VAL A 52 14.47 0.04 6.77
N ALA A 53 13.37 0.75 6.48
CA ALA A 53 13.25 1.57 5.27
C ALA A 53 14.31 2.68 5.26
N ARG A 54 14.52 3.34 6.40
CA ARG A 54 15.56 4.36 6.56
C ARG A 54 16.96 3.80 6.26
N TRP A 55 17.30 2.63 6.80
CA TRP A 55 18.58 1.98 6.53
C TRP A 55 18.72 1.63 5.04
N PHE A 56 17.68 1.07 4.43
CA PHE A 56 17.66 0.72 3.02
C PHE A 56 17.80 1.93 2.09
N PHE A 57 17.10 3.03 2.38
CA PHE A 57 17.19 4.27 1.59
C PHE A 57 18.56 4.93 1.68
N ARG A 58 19.27 4.79 2.81
CA ARG A 58 20.66 5.25 2.94
C ARG A 58 21.63 4.41 2.10
N LEU A 59 21.35 3.11 1.94
CA LEU A 59 22.20 2.20 1.17
C LEU A 59 22.04 2.41 -0.35
N CYS A 60 20.79 2.51 -0.83
CA CYS A 60 20.49 2.53 -2.26
C CYS A 60 20.25 3.94 -2.84
N GLY A 61 20.19 4.97 -1.98
CA GLY A 61 19.73 6.31 -2.33
C GLY A 61 18.20 6.40 -2.42
N LEU A 62 17.66 7.59 -2.17
CA LEU A 62 16.22 7.80 -1.99
C LEU A 62 15.33 7.31 -3.16
N PRO A 63 15.48 7.77 -4.42
CA PRO A 63 14.56 7.40 -5.49
C PRO A 63 14.67 5.91 -5.87
N ARG A 64 15.90 5.38 -5.98
CA ARG A 64 16.13 3.96 -6.31
C ARG A 64 15.66 3.04 -5.18
N GLY A 65 15.94 3.42 -3.93
CA GLY A 65 15.51 2.69 -2.74
C GLY A 65 13.98 2.58 -2.65
N ILE A 66 13.25 3.67 -2.91
CA ILE A 66 11.77 3.63 -2.93
C ILE A 66 11.26 2.67 -4.01
N VAL A 67 11.80 2.75 -5.24
CA VAL A 67 11.36 1.89 -6.34
C VAL A 67 11.62 0.42 -6.04
N ILE A 68 12.83 0.06 -5.61
CA ILE A 68 13.18 -1.34 -5.29
C ILE A 68 12.29 -1.86 -4.15
N PHE A 69 12.14 -1.07 -3.07
CA PHE A 69 11.34 -1.47 -1.93
C PHE A 69 9.88 -1.75 -2.31
N LYS A 70 9.30 -0.89 -3.16
CA LYS A 70 7.93 -1.06 -3.65
C LYS A 70 7.77 -2.21 -4.62
N LEU A 71 8.72 -2.43 -5.53
CA LEU A 71 8.67 -3.55 -6.46
C LEU A 71 8.74 -4.89 -5.74
N VAL A 72 9.65 -5.03 -4.77
CA VAL A 72 9.76 -6.25 -3.96
C VAL A 72 8.47 -6.49 -3.17
N LEU A 73 7.93 -5.44 -2.53
CA LEU A 73 6.68 -5.53 -1.78
C LEU A 73 5.50 -5.96 -2.69
N LEU A 74 5.33 -5.30 -3.84
CA LEU A 74 4.26 -5.60 -4.78
C LEU A 74 4.40 -6.99 -5.40
N LEU A 75 5.63 -7.44 -5.68
CA LEU A 75 5.88 -8.79 -6.19
C LEU A 75 5.48 -9.84 -5.15
N VAL A 76 6.00 -9.73 -3.93
CA VAL A 76 5.73 -10.71 -2.86
C VAL A 76 4.25 -10.73 -2.51
N LEU A 77 3.65 -9.57 -2.25
CA LEU A 77 2.24 -9.49 -1.88
C LEU A 77 1.32 -9.81 -3.05
N GLY A 78 1.68 -9.46 -4.28
CA GLY A 78 0.92 -9.81 -5.48
C GLY A 78 0.88 -11.31 -5.69
N VAL A 79 2.04 -11.96 -5.74
CA VAL A 79 2.13 -13.43 -5.90
C VAL A 79 1.37 -14.14 -4.78
N ALA A 80 1.56 -13.74 -3.52
CA ALA A 80 0.85 -14.31 -2.39
C ALA A 80 -0.67 -14.12 -2.52
N SER A 81 -1.14 -12.91 -2.83
CA SER A 81 -2.57 -12.61 -2.97
C SER A 81 -3.23 -13.46 -4.05
N PHE A 82 -2.61 -13.56 -5.24
CA PHE A 82 -3.17 -14.35 -6.34
C PHE A 82 -3.07 -15.86 -6.10
N TYR A 83 -2.03 -16.34 -5.41
CA TYR A 83 -1.92 -17.74 -5.03
C TYR A 83 -2.99 -18.14 -4.03
N TYR A 84 -3.10 -17.42 -2.91
CA TYR A 84 -4.04 -17.74 -1.84
C TYR A 84 -5.51 -17.51 -2.24
N ALA A 85 -5.79 -16.54 -3.11
CA ALA A 85 -7.15 -16.31 -3.59
C ALA A 85 -7.72 -17.43 -4.46
N ARG A 86 -6.89 -18.39 -4.92
CA ARG A 86 -7.38 -19.61 -5.57
C ARG A 86 -8.09 -20.52 -4.58
N PHE A 87 -7.68 -20.49 -3.32
CA PHE A 87 -8.21 -21.33 -2.25
C PHE A 87 -9.27 -20.60 -1.43
N ASP A 88 -9.03 -19.33 -1.10
CA ASP A 88 -9.94 -18.52 -0.29
C ASP A 88 -9.99 -17.06 -0.77
N PRO A 89 -10.81 -16.75 -1.80
CA PRO A 89 -10.97 -15.39 -2.31
C PRO A 89 -11.67 -14.47 -1.30
N PHE A 90 -12.50 -15.00 -0.41
CA PHE A 90 -13.23 -14.23 0.59
C PHE A 90 -12.26 -13.56 1.56
N THR A 91 -11.37 -14.36 2.16
CA THR A 91 -10.37 -13.84 3.11
C THR A 91 -9.40 -12.89 2.42
N ILE A 92 -8.93 -13.20 1.21
CA ILE A 92 -7.99 -12.33 0.49
C ILE A 92 -8.62 -10.99 0.11
N ASN A 93 -9.89 -10.96 -0.29
CA ASN A 93 -10.59 -9.69 -0.55
C ASN A 93 -10.71 -8.83 0.72
N ILE A 94 -10.97 -9.43 1.89
CA ILE A 94 -10.98 -8.70 3.16
C ILE A 94 -9.58 -8.14 3.48
N VAL A 95 -8.54 -8.96 3.32
CA VAL A 95 -7.15 -8.54 3.56
C VAL A 95 -6.77 -7.36 2.65
N LEU A 96 -7.06 -7.45 1.35
CA LEU A 96 -6.78 -6.36 0.41
C LEU A 96 -7.60 -5.10 0.71
N LEU A 97 -8.86 -5.25 1.15
CA LEU A 97 -9.69 -4.12 1.54
C LEU A 97 -9.11 -3.39 2.76
N VAL A 98 -8.73 -4.14 3.81
CA VAL A 98 -8.08 -3.57 5.00
C VAL A 98 -6.73 -2.94 4.64
N ALA A 99 -5.92 -3.62 3.82
CA ALA A 99 -4.64 -3.09 3.37
C ALA A 99 -4.80 -1.76 2.62
N ASN A 100 -5.78 -1.67 1.71
CA ASN A 100 -6.08 -0.43 0.99
C ASN A 100 -6.46 0.72 1.92
N LEU A 101 -7.28 0.47 2.94
CA LEU A 101 -7.62 1.49 3.93
C LEU A 101 -6.38 1.98 4.69
N VAL A 102 -5.52 1.06 5.14
CA VAL A 102 -4.27 1.40 5.83
C VAL A 102 -3.35 2.22 4.92
N PHE A 103 -3.13 1.79 3.68
CA PHE A 103 -2.28 2.51 2.73
C PHE A 103 -2.84 3.89 2.38
N LEU A 104 -4.16 4.02 2.23
CA LEU A 104 -4.80 5.31 2.03
C LEU A 104 -4.51 6.26 3.20
N LEU A 105 -4.64 5.78 4.45
CA LEU A 105 -4.33 6.59 5.63
C LEU A 105 -2.86 7.02 5.68
N VAL A 106 -1.93 6.14 5.32
CA VAL A 106 -0.49 6.46 5.24
C VAL A 106 -0.24 7.54 4.18
N VAL A 107 -0.80 7.39 2.98
CA VAL A 107 -0.67 8.35 1.88
C VAL A 107 -1.19 9.72 2.30
N LEU A 108 -2.40 9.77 2.88
CA LEU A 108 -3.01 11.02 3.36
C LEU A 108 -2.16 11.68 4.47
N HIS A 109 -1.62 10.87 5.39
CA HIS A 109 -0.73 11.33 6.44
C HIS A 109 0.54 11.96 5.86
N ASN A 110 1.21 11.27 4.92
CA ASN A 110 2.44 11.75 4.29
C ASN A 110 2.22 13.07 3.52
N TYR A 111 1.13 13.19 2.76
CA TYR A 111 0.79 14.47 2.10
C TYR A 111 0.47 15.59 3.09
N LYS A 112 -0.17 15.28 4.23
CA LYS A 112 -0.41 16.26 5.30
C LYS A 112 0.92 16.73 5.92
N VAL A 113 1.86 15.81 6.16
CA VAL A 113 3.20 16.14 6.66
C VAL A 113 3.94 17.00 5.64
N TYR A 114 3.94 16.63 4.36
CA TYR A 114 4.57 17.42 3.30
C TYR A 114 4.03 18.86 3.22
N ARG A 115 2.70 19.04 3.26
CA ARG A 115 2.10 20.38 3.26
C ARG A 115 2.54 21.23 4.45
N ARG A 116 2.68 20.62 5.64
CA ARG A 116 3.20 21.31 6.84
C ARG A 116 4.67 21.69 6.71
N LEU A 117 5.47 20.89 5.99
CA LEU A 117 6.87 21.18 5.72
C LEU A 117 7.05 22.31 4.70
N LYS A 118 6.15 22.43 3.72
CA LYS A 118 6.18 23.51 2.71
C LYS A 118 5.68 24.86 3.24
N GLY A 119 4.79 24.84 4.24
CA GLY A 119 4.25 26.06 4.87
C GLY A 119 5.10 26.61 6.02
N ARG A 120 6.26 26.01 6.30
CA ARG A 120 7.28 26.52 7.21
C ARG A 120 8.46 27.00 6.37
#